data_AF-A0A7S1ZWM4-F1
#
_entry.id   AF-A0A7S1ZWM4-F1
#
_cell.length_a   1.000
_cell.length_b   1.000
_cell.length_c   1.000
_cell.angle_alpha   90.00
_cell.angle_beta   90.00
_cell.angle_gamma   90.00
#
_symmetry.space_group_name_H-M   'P 1'
#
loop_
_entity.id
_entity.type
_entity.pdbx_description
1 polymer ?
#
loop_
_entity_poly.entity_id
_entity_poly.type
_entity_poly.pdbx_seq_one_letter_code
_entity_poly.pdbx_strand_id
1 'polypeptide(L)'
;VHGEESANFDFPLMTKGGARLEILLNATCRRDEHGNIIGVVGIGQDITERIAQEREFSKLIDSANAPIFGVDSEGKVNVWNQCASQLTGFSKTDVFGRRLVDEFVSSEY
;
A
#
# COMPACT_ATOMS: atom_id res chain seq x y z
N VAL A 1 4.63 30.29 10.60
CA VAL A 1 3.63 30.01 9.56
C VAL A 1 4.04 28.71 8.91
N HIS A 2 3.23 27.66 9.09
CA HIS A 2 3.60 26.26 8.85
C HIS A 2 3.77 25.97 7.36
N GLY A 3 4.91 25.41 6.97
CA GLY A 3 5.18 24.97 5.59
C GLY A 3 4.81 23.51 5.41
N GLU A 4 3.53 23.22 5.20
CA GLU A 4 3.09 21.93 4.66
C GLU A 4 2.98 22.06 3.14
N GLU A 5 4.06 21.79 2.42
CA GLU A 5 4.00 21.47 0.99
C GLU A 5 5.06 20.41 0.69
N SER A 6 4.88 19.22 1.28
CA SER A 6 5.44 17.98 0.75
C SER A 6 4.31 17.27 0.04
N ALA A 7 4.28 17.40 -1.28
CA ALA A 7 3.29 16.73 -2.10
C ALA A 7 3.94 15.43 -2.61
N ASN A 8 3.47 14.30 -2.07
CA ASN A 8 3.99 12.97 -2.39
C ASN A 8 3.12 12.40 -3.51
N PHE A 9 3.72 12.16 -4.67
CA PHE A 9 3.01 11.55 -5.79
C PHE A 9 3.88 10.45 -6.40
N ASP A 10 3.29 9.27 -6.59
CA ASP A 10 3.85 8.24 -7.44
C ASP A 10 3.37 8.42 -8.88
N PHE A 11 4.27 8.22 -9.84
CA PHE A 11 3.92 8.20 -11.26
C PHE A 11 4.86 7.30 -12.08
N PRO A 12 4.38 6.75 -13.20
CA PRO A 12 5.23 6.03 -14.13
C PRO A 12 6.12 6.99 -14.92
N LEU A 13 7.42 6.69 -14.97
CA LEU A 13 8.42 7.37 -15.78
C LEU A 13 9.05 6.41 -16.78
N MET A 14 9.17 6.83 -18.03
CA MET A 14 9.88 6.06 -19.07
C MET A 14 11.32 6.56 -19.18
N THR A 15 12.29 5.67 -18.97
CA THR A 15 13.70 5.98 -19.20
C THR A 15 13.99 6.16 -20.70
N LYS A 16 15.12 6.80 -21.03
CA LYS A 16 15.59 6.88 -22.43
C LYS A 16 15.77 5.50 -23.08
N GLY A 17 16.06 4.47 -22.28
CA GLY A 17 16.19 3.08 -22.72
C GLY A 17 14.85 2.34 -22.90
N GLY A 18 13.71 2.98 -22.64
CA GLY A 18 12.38 2.38 -22.79
C GLY A 18 11.86 1.60 -21.58
N ALA A 19 12.65 1.48 -20.50
CA ALA A 19 12.18 0.87 -19.26
C ALA A 19 11.16 1.78 -18.55
N ARG A 20 10.08 1.18 -18.03
CA ARG A 20 9.09 1.85 -17.18
C ARG A 20 9.52 1.73 -15.71
N LEU A 21 9.66 2.87 -15.05
CA LEU A 21 9.93 2.97 -13.62
C LEU A 21 8.73 3.57 -12.92
N GLU A 22 8.44 3.13 -11.70
CA GLU A 22 7.49 3.79 -10.82
C GLU A 22 8.30 4.71 -9.89
N ILE A 23 8.09 6.03 -10.02
CA ILE A 23 8.86 7.04 -9.28
C ILE A 23 7.97 7.65 -8.20
N LEU A 24 8.43 7.58 -6.95
CA LEU A 24 7.90 8.37 -5.86
C LEU A 24 8.59 9.73 -5.84
N LEU A 25 7.86 10.79 -6.16
CA LEU A 25 8.37 12.15 -6.13
C LEU A 25 7.90 12.86 -4.86
N ASN A 26 8.88 13.41 -4.13
CA ASN A 26 8.65 14.36 -3.05
C ASN A 26 9.17 15.72 -3.51
N ALA A 27 8.30 16.72 -3.59
CA ALA A 27 8.68 18.07 -4.01
C ALA A 27 8.43 19.09 -2.89
N THR A 28 9.34 20.05 -2.74
CA THR A 28 9.22 21.15 -1.79
C THR A 28 9.62 22.47 -2.42
N CYS A 29 8.77 23.48 -2.26
CA CYS A 29 8.99 24.82 -2.75
C CYS A 29 10.09 25.53 -1.94
N ARG A 30 11.08 26.11 -2.63
CA ARG A 30 12.04 27.02 -2.03
C ARG A 30 11.51 28.44 -2.13
N ARG A 31 11.55 29.17 -1.02
CA ARG A 31 11.07 30.55 -0.90
C ARG A 31 12.23 31.49 -0.59
N ASP A 32 12.16 32.72 -1.10
CA ASP A 32 13.06 33.80 -0.70
C ASP A 32 12.68 34.37 0.69
N GLU A 33 13.45 35.36 1.17
CA GLU A 33 13.20 36.04 2.45
C GLU A 33 11.85 36.78 2.51
N HIS A 34 11.24 37.06 1.35
CA HIS A 34 9.94 37.71 1.22
C HIS A 34 8.78 36.71 1.06
N GLY A 35 9.06 35.40 1.07
CA GLY A 35 8.07 34.33 0.92
C GLY A 35 7.71 33.96 -0.52
N ASN A 36 8.32 34.58 -1.52
CA ASN A 36 8.09 34.28 -2.94
C ASN A 36 8.75 32.95 -3.31
N ILE A 37 8.07 32.14 -4.12
CA ILE A 37 8.63 30.87 -4.61
C ILE A 37 9.71 31.18 -5.64
N ILE A 38 10.95 30.80 -5.34
CA ILE A 38 12.12 30.98 -6.21
C ILE A 38 12.56 29.68 -6.89
N GLY A 39 11.95 28.55 -6.54
CA GLY A 39 12.20 27.27 -7.18
C GLY A 39 11.53 26.11 -6.46
N VAL A 40 11.72 24.92 -7.02
CA VAL A 40 11.24 23.65 -6.46
C VAL A 40 12.43 22.69 -6.38
N VAL A 41 12.55 22.00 -5.25
CA VAL A 41 13.47 20.87 -5.10
C VAL A 41 12.62 19.60 -5.07
N GLY A 42 12.89 18.67 -5.97
CA GLY A 42 12.23 17.37 -6.05
C GLY A 42 13.23 16.24 -5.81
N ILE A 43 12.84 15.26 -4.99
CA ILE A 43 13.54 13.98 -4.82
C ILE A 43 12.66 12.90 -5.43
N GLY A 44 13.13 12.29 -6.52
CA GLY A 44 12.52 11.13 -7.14
C GLY A 44 13.20 9.85 -6.67
N GLN A 45 12.44 8.94 -6.06
CA GLN A 45 12.92 7.61 -5.69
C GLN A 45 12.27 6.56 -6.60
N ASP A 46 13.09 5.68 -7.18
CA ASP A 46 12.60 4.50 -7.87
C ASP A 46 12.03 3.50 -6.86
N ILE A 47 10.75 3.18 -7.00
CA ILE A 47 10.01 2.22 -6.16
C ILE A 47 9.54 1.00 -6.96
N THR A 48 10.05 0.81 -8.18
CA THR A 48 9.64 -0.27 -9.10
C THR A 48 9.85 -1.64 -8.47
N GLU A 49 11.05 -1.91 -7.93
CA GLU A 49 11.37 -3.20 -7.28
C GLU A 49 10.51 -3.45 -6.04
N ARG A 50 10.26 -2.39 -5.24
CA ARG A 50 9.43 -2.49 -4.05
C ARG A 50 7.99 -2.86 -4.41
N ILE A 51 7.39 -2.17 -5.38
CA ILE A 51 6.02 -2.47 -5.85
C ILE A 51 5.97 -3.87 -6.47
N ALA A 52 6.99 -4.27 -7.24
CA ALA A 52 7.06 -5.60 -7.82
C ALA A 52 7.06 -6.69 -6.74
N GLN A 53 7.90 -6.53 -5.71
CA GLN A 53 7.98 -7.46 -4.58
C GLN A 53 6.67 -7.53 -3.79
N GLU A 54 6.06 -6.38 -3.47
CA GLU A 54 4.77 -6.33 -2.77
C GLU A 54 3.65 -7.03 -3.58
N ARG A 55 3.66 -6.87 -4.92
CA ARG A 55 2.73 -7.55 -5.83
C ARG A 55 2.98 -9.05 -5.93
N GLU A 56 4.24 -9.46 -6.02
CA GLU A 56 4.60 -10.89 -6.05
C GLU A 56 4.20 -11.59 -4.75
N PHE A 57 4.48 -10.97 -3.61
CA PHE A 57 4.05 -11.49 -2.31
C PHE A 57 2.54 -11.62 -2.21
N SER A 58 1.80 -10.59 -2.62
CA SER A 58 0.33 -10.62 -2.64
C SER A 58 -0.21 -11.72 -3.55
N LYS A 59 0.39 -11.91 -4.74
CA LYS A 59 0.03 -12.99 -5.66
C LYS A 59 0.29 -14.38 -5.07
N LEU A 60 1.42 -14.57 -4.40
CA LEU A 60 1.74 -15.85 -3.76
C LEU A 60 0.71 -16.21 -2.70
N ILE A 61 0.32 -15.25 -1.85
CA ILE A 61 -0.74 -15.45 -0.85
C ILE A 61 -2.08 -15.78 -1.52
N ASP A 62 -2.49 -15.00 -2.53
CA ASP A 62 -3.78 -15.17 -3.20
C ASP A 62 -3.85 -16.49 -3.98
N SER A 63 -2.73 -16.96 -4.54
CA SER A 63 -2.65 -18.21 -5.30
C SER A 63 -2.47 -19.47 -4.43
N ALA A 64 -2.29 -19.33 -3.12
CA ALA A 64 -2.08 -20.46 -2.24
C ALA A 64 -3.33 -21.36 -2.15
N ASN A 65 -3.12 -22.68 -2.26
CA ASN A 65 -4.16 -23.70 -2.16
C ASN A 65 -4.63 -23.97 -0.71
N ALA A 66 -4.14 -23.19 0.26
CA ALA A 66 -4.54 -23.26 1.65
C ALA A 66 -5.17 -21.93 2.07
N PRO A 67 -6.16 -21.93 2.97
CA PRO A 67 -6.68 -20.70 3.56
C PRO A 67 -5.57 -19.96 4.30
N ILE A 68 -5.33 -18.70 3.91
CA ILE A 68 -4.38 -17.80 4.57
C ILE A 68 -5.15 -16.56 5.02
N PHE A 69 -5.08 -16.29 6.30
CA PHE A 69 -5.59 -15.06 6.90
C PHE A 69 -4.64 -14.55 7.99
N GLY A 70 -4.66 -13.26 8.21
CA GLY A 70 -3.83 -12.58 9.19
C GLY A 70 -4.63 -11.51 9.92
N VAL A 71 -4.26 -11.26 11.17
CA VAL A 71 -4.83 -10.20 12.01
C VAL A 71 -3.72 -9.30 12.53
N ASP A 72 -4.05 -8.03 12.78
CA ASP A 72 -3.16 -7.08 13.44
C ASP A 72 -3.17 -7.24 14.98
N SER A 73 -2.44 -6.37 15.69
CA SER A 73 -2.37 -6.39 17.15
C SER A 73 -3.69 -6.08 17.86
N GLU A 74 -4.68 -5.53 17.15
CA GLU A 74 -6.04 -5.31 17.65
C GLU A 74 -6.99 -6.47 17.28
N GLY A 75 -6.49 -7.50 16.59
CA GLY A 75 -7.30 -8.64 16.12
C GLY A 75 -8.09 -8.35 14.85
N LYS A 76 -7.83 -7.24 14.15
CA LYS A 76 -8.51 -6.90 12.90
C LYS A 76 -7.86 -7.60 11.72
N VAL A 77 -8.67 -8.13 10.80
CA VAL A 77 -8.18 -8.86 9.62
C VAL A 77 -7.42 -7.90 8.69
N ASN A 78 -6.16 -8.23 8.38
CA ASN A 78 -5.31 -7.49 7.44
C ASN A 78 -4.83 -8.32 6.24
N VAL A 79 -5.02 -9.64 6.28
CA VAL A 79 -4.73 -10.57 5.19
C VAL A 79 -5.89 -11.53 5.05
N TRP A 80 -6.36 -11.73 3.82
CA TRP A 80 -7.41 -12.69 3.48
C TRP A 80 -7.24 -13.12 2.03
N ASN A 81 -6.91 -14.39 1.81
CA ASN A 81 -6.66 -14.91 0.47
C ASN A 81 -7.92 -15.50 -0.20
N GLN A 82 -7.78 -15.85 -1.48
CA GLN A 82 -8.89 -16.40 -2.27
C GLN A 82 -9.42 -17.73 -1.69
N CYS A 83 -8.53 -18.62 -1.24
CA CYS A 83 -8.92 -19.90 -0.65
C CYS A 83 -9.74 -19.72 0.64
N ALA A 84 -9.35 -18.78 1.52
CA ALA A 84 -10.11 -18.44 2.72
C ALA A 84 -11.50 -17.88 2.37
N SER A 85 -11.60 -17.07 1.31
CA SER A 85 -12.89 -16.55 0.84
C SER A 85 -13.80 -17.67 0.33
N GLN A 86 -13.25 -18.63 -0.40
CA GLN A 86 -14.00 -19.78 -0.92
C GLN A 86 -14.45 -20.73 0.20
N LEU A 87 -13.60 -20.95 1.21
CA LEU A 87 -13.89 -21.87 2.31
C LEU A 87 -14.96 -21.32 3.27
N THR A 88 -14.86 -20.03 3.60
CA THR A 88 -15.73 -19.39 4.60
C THR A 88 -16.99 -18.75 4.00
N GLY A 89 -16.96 -18.45 2.70
CA GLY A 89 -18.01 -17.69 2.02
C GLY A 89 -17.91 -16.18 2.16
N PHE A 90 -16.97 -15.65 2.96
CA PHE A 90 -16.79 -14.21 3.13
C PHE A 90 -15.75 -13.66 2.15
N SER A 91 -16.10 -12.57 1.46
CA SER A 91 -15.15 -11.90 0.59
C SER A 91 -14.11 -11.14 1.40
N LYS A 92 -12.94 -10.92 0.80
CA LYS A 92 -11.88 -10.08 1.39
C LYS A 92 -12.41 -8.72 1.84
N THR A 93 -13.28 -8.09 1.06
CA THR A 93 -13.87 -6.78 1.39
C THR A 93 -14.81 -6.81 2.58
N ASP A 94 -15.45 -7.95 2.85
CA ASP A 94 -16.37 -8.09 3.98
C ASP A 94 -15.62 -8.26 5.30
N VAL A 95 -14.44 -8.87 5.29
CA VAL A 95 -13.68 -9.19 6.50
C VAL A 95 -12.60 -8.16 6.84
N PHE A 96 -12.07 -7.44 5.84
CA PHE A 96 -10.92 -6.56 6.04
C PHE A 96 -11.20 -5.46 7.07
N GLY A 97 -10.30 -5.29 8.03
CA GLY A 97 -10.42 -4.32 9.12
C GLY A 97 -11.41 -4.68 10.22
N ARG A 98 -12.13 -5.81 10.10
CA ARG A 98 -13.08 -6.31 11.10
C ARG A 98 -12.40 -7.24 12.09
N ARG A 99 -12.96 -7.38 13.29
CA ARG A 99 -12.38 -8.23 14.35
C ARG A 99 -12.70 -9.68 14.07
N LEU A 100 -11.66 -10.49 13.79
CA LEU A 100 -11.84 -11.87 13.35
C LEU A 100 -12.60 -12.71 14.39
N VAL A 101 -12.15 -12.65 15.65
CA VAL A 101 -12.69 -13.48 16.74
C VAL A 101 -14.11 -13.06 17.07
N ASP A 102 -14.34 -11.76 17.24
CA ASP A 102 -15.63 -11.24 17.72
C ASP A 102 -16.76 -11.44 16.69
N GLU A 103 -16.45 -11.39 15.39
CA GLU A 103 -17.46 -11.39 14.33
C GLU A 103 -17.60 -12.72 13.58
N PHE A 104 -16.54 -13.54 13.53
CA PHE A 104 -16.49 -14.72 12.66
C PHE A 104 -16.17 -16.02 13.39
N VAL A 105 -15.72 -15.96 14.65
CA VAL A 105 -15.51 -17.15 15.47
C VAL A 105 -16.72 -17.34 16.38
N SER A 106 -17.48 -18.40 16.17
CA SER A 106 -18.58 -18.78 17.08
C SER A 106 -18.01 -19.08 18.47
N SER A 107 -18.67 -18.58 19.51
CA SER A 107 -18.31 -18.79 20.92
C SER A 107 -18.54 -20.23 21.44
N GLU A 108 -18.67 -21.21 20.55
CA GLU A 108 -18.75 -22.62 20.92
C GLU A 108 -17.35 -23.25 20.93
N TYR A 109 -16.46 -22.72 21.78
CA TYR A 109 -15.30 -23.40 22.38
C TYR A 109 -14.85 -22.67 23.65
#